data_AF-A0A9W8J145-F1
#
_entry.id   AF-A0A9W8J145-F1
#
_cell.length_a   1.000
_cell.length_b   1.000
_cell.length_c   1.000
_cell.angle_alpha   90.00
_cell.angle_beta   90.00
_cell.angle_gamma   90.00
#
_symmetry.space_group_name_H-M   'P 1'
#
loop_
_entity.id
_entity.type
_entity.pdbx_description
1 polymer ?
#
loop_
_entity_poly.entity_id
_entity_poly.type
_entity_poly.pdbx_seq_one_letter_code
_entity_poly.pdbx_strand_id
1 'polypeptide(L)'
;MCPDGKLEESLEALLELPLELWIDILRLAGQVPDPLEYPLVIHPACSSNILSSYARKRYRDALATKKHILGVCRQWYALTIPFLYEHIVIENLDTMQRILAVVDGLPTIREPDDTQKLGCFIKRLDLVVPELQWTGNGDSTYPYSLAPQLCKLAPNLITLNTSSTGDARSFPLSNVISPRLEYLYWINTFRLPVSQWVTFMDAHPRLKFIDPPFFSSSSSDCEGYQAPWRTTQWPSLRELVLHQDRQSSFWASDFPPGAFPNLQKIEFTYRTMSSHLKEVLSVHGAALTSLHLHFGDLDFAVMFPVLETMATYCPHLDELMVSFAYLPLKQDVDLPPTRSKTRIVPRITILALQHNGEQYKDFGACALLWVNICPTIKTIRIFDETNVIQLKEQSEGMVEEFLKNCTSRLISVEDNFGNLLN
;
A
#
# COMPACT_ATOMS: atom_id res chain seq x y z
N MET A 1 47.67 18.00 -10.91
CA MET A 1 47.77 18.86 -9.70
C MET A 1 46.68 19.90 -9.82
N CYS A 2 45.55 19.73 -9.12
CA CYS A 2 44.65 20.84 -8.91
C CYS A 2 45.34 21.84 -7.96
N PRO A 3 45.21 23.14 -8.17
CA PRO A 3 45.79 24.12 -7.25
C PRO A 3 45.11 23.98 -5.88
N ASP A 4 45.87 23.56 -4.87
CA ASP A 4 45.38 23.23 -3.51
C ASP A 4 44.54 24.35 -2.86
N GLY A 5 44.73 25.61 -3.25
CA GLY A 5 43.99 26.75 -2.68
C GLY A 5 42.52 26.90 -3.11
N LYS A 6 42.09 26.31 -4.24
CA LYS A 6 40.68 26.47 -4.70
C LYS A 6 39.68 25.58 -3.95
N LEU A 7 40.18 24.49 -3.35
CA LEU A 7 39.35 23.54 -2.60
C LEU A 7 38.98 24.09 -1.22
N GLU A 8 39.90 24.78 -0.55
CA GLU A 8 39.64 25.37 0.77
C GLU A 8 38.60 26.50 0.71
N GLU A 9 38.71 27.41 -0.24
CA GLU A 9 37.76 28.52 -0.44
C GLU A 9 36.34 27.98 -0.80
N SER A 10 36.28 26.85 -1.52
CA SER A 10 35.01 26.18 -1.83
C SER A 10 34.38 25.49 -0.62
N LEU A 11 35.18 25.01 0.34
CA LEU A 11 34.70 24.36 1.57
C LEU A 11 34.17 25.40 2.57
N GLU A 12 34.80 26.56 2.67
CA GLU A 12 34.30 27.67 3.50
C GLU A 12 32.94 28.16 3.00
N ALA A 13 32.79 28.37 1.69
CA ALA A 13 31.51 28.76 1.09
C ALA A 13 30.40 27.72 1.32
N LEU A 14 30.72 26.42 1.42
CA LEU A 14 29.74 25.39 1.74
C LEU A 14 29.27 25.47 3.19
N LEU A 15 30.14 25.84 4.14
CA LEU A 15 29.77 25.98 5.55
C LEU A 15 28.82 27.17 5.81
N GLU A 16 28.75 28.12 4.87
CA GLU A 16 27.85 29.29 4.94
C GLU A 16 26.44 29.02 4.39
N LEU A 17 26.16 27.80 3.90
CA LEU A 17 24.81 27.45 3.44
C LEU A 17 23.77 27.57 4.59
N PRO A 18 22.61 28.22 4.34
CA PRO A 18 21.49 28.23 5.26
C PRO A 18 21.06 26.83 5.71
N LEU A 19 20.57 26.73 6.95
CA LEU A 19 20.21 25.45 7.57
C LEU A 19 19.12 24.71 6.78
N GLU A 20 18.18 25.44 6.20
CA GLU A 20 17.08 24.94 5.40
C GLU A 20 17.60 24.25 4.13
N LEU A 21 18.61 24.84 3.48
CA LEU A 21 19.23 24.23 2.31
C LEU A 21 20.00 22.97 2.68
N TRP A 22 20.68 22.96 3.83
CA TRP A 22 21.30 21.74 4.33
C TRP A 22 20.27 20.64 4.60
N ILE A 23 19.13 20.98 5.22
CA ILE A 23 18.03 20.02 5.44
C ILE A 23 17.55 19.42 4.12
N ASP A 24 17.34 20.23 3.09
CA ASP A 24 16.89 19.77 1.77
C ASP A 24 17.94 18.91 1.07
N ILE A 25 19.21 19.32 1.07
CA ILE A 25 20.33 18.56 0.49
C ILE A 25 20.46 17.20 1.19
N LEU A 26 20.47 17.18 2.53
CA LEU A 26 20.63 15.95 3.31
C LEU A 26 19.41 15.03 3.17
N ARG A 27 18.21 15.60 3.07
CA ARG A 27 16.99 14.85 2.76
C ARG A 27 17.09 14.22 1.38
N LEU A 28 17.44 14.98 0.34
CA LEU A 28 17.62 14.48 -1.04
C LEU A 28 18.71 13.41 -1.13
N ALA A 29 19.85 13.60 -0.46
CA ALA A 29 20.95 12.65 -0.45
C ALA A 29 20.56 11.32 0.22
N GLY A 30 19.72 11.37 1.25
CA GLY A 30 19.17 10.19 1.92
C GLY A 30 17.84 9.71 1.35
N GLN A 31 17.28 10.37 0.33
CA GLN A 31 15.98 10.05 -0.23
C GLN A 31 16.09 8.80 -1.10
N VAL A 32 15.22 7.83 -0.82
CA VAL A 32 14.88 6.80 -1.80
C VAL A 32 13.77 7.38 -2.67
N PRO A 33 13.71 7.13 -4.00
CA PRO A 33 12.45 7.25 -4.74
C PRO A 33 11.40 6.42 -4.00
N ASP A 34 10.50 7.08 -3.28
CA ASP A 34 10.19 6.64 -1.92
C ASP A 34 9.39 5.33 -1.84
N PRO A 35 9.80 4.31 -1.05
CA PRO A 35 8.85 3.32 -0.57
C PRO A 35 7.83 3.93 0.40
N LEU A 36 8.04 5.14 0.95
CA LEU A 36 7.09 5.84 1.83
C LEU A 36 5.96 6.54 1.11
N GLU A 37 6.10 6.82 -0.19
CA GLU A 37 5.03 7.43 -0.96
C GLU A 37 4.02 6.36 -1.36
N TYR A 38 2.79 6.58 -0.93
CA TYR A 38 1.63 5.86 -1.43
C TYR A 38 1.52 6.08 -2.95
N PRO A 39 1.20 5.04 -3.76
CA PRO A 39 0.84 3.68 -3.36
C PRO A 39 2.05 2.79 -3.09
N LEU A 40 2.11 2.26 -1.86
CA LEU A 40 2.86 1.05 -1.59
C LEU A 40 2.25 -0.06 -2.43
N VAL A 41 3.00 -0.59 -3.38
CA VAL A 41 2.67 -1.86 -4.04
C VAL A 41 2.87 -2.96 -3.00
N ILE A 42 1.90 -3.08 -2.09
CA ILE A 42 1.79 -4.25 -1.23
C ILE A 42 1.27 -5.36 -2.12
N HIS A 43 2.00 -6.47 -2.11
CA HIS A 43 1.67 -7.62 -2.91
C HIS A 43 0.84 -8.58 -2.04
N PRO A 44 -0.51 -8.54 -2.05
CA PRO A 44 -1.34 -9.40 -1.20
C PRO A 44 -1.09 -10.88 -1.34
N ALA A 45 -0.61 -11.33 -2.49
CA ALA A 45 -0.31 -12.73 -2.73
C ALA A 45 1.02 -13.19 -2.09
N CYS A 46 1.86 -12.28 -1.57
CA CYS A 46 3.12 -12.63 -0.92
C CYS A 46 2.95 -12.61 0.60
N SER A 47 2.46 -13.73 1.14
CA SER A 47 2.08 -14.00 2.54
C SER A 47 3.15 -13.77 3.62
N SER A 48 4.30 -13.16 3.31
CA SER A 48 5.35 -12.87 4.30
C SER A 48 6.17 -11.60 4.06
N ASN A 49 6.09 -10.99 2.86
CA ASN A 49 6.95 -9.86 2.51
C ASN A 49 6.12 -8.66 2.08
N ILE A 50 5.96 -7.72 3.01
CA ILE A 50 5.30 -6.43 2.80
C ILE A 50 6.00 -5.58 1.73
N LEU A 51 7.34 -5.68 1.67
CA LEU A 51 8.16 -4.98 0.70
C LEU A 51 8.70 -5.96 -0.33
N SER A 52 8.69 -5.57 -1.61
CA SER A 52 9.42 -6.28 -2.65
C SER A 52 10.92 -6.33 -2.30
N SER A 53 11.64 -7.31 -2.84
CA SER A 53 13.09 -7.43 -2.65
C SER A 53 13.84 -6.16 -3.09
N TYR A 54 13.39 -5.52 -4.17
CA TYR A 54 13.90 -4.25 -4.67
C TYR A 54 13.62 -3.09 -3.71
N ALA A 55 12.38 -2.95 -3.24
CA ALA A 55 12.03 -1.92 -2.26
C ALA A 55 12.84 -2.07 -0.96
N ARG A 56 13.02 -3.31 -0.48
CA ARG A 56 13.86 -3.61 0.69
C ARG A 56 15.33 -3.26 0.44
N LYS A 57 15.87 -3.56 -0.74
CA LYS A 57 17.23 -3.19 -1.13
C LYS A 57 17.40 -1.65 -1.13
N ARG A 58 16.51 -0.93 -1.82
CA ARG A 58 16.52 0.54 -1.88
C ARG A 58 16.43 1.19 -0.50
N TYR A 59 15.59 0.65 0.38
CA TYR A 59 15.52 1.09 1.78
C TYR A 59 16.84 0.90 2.53
N ARG A 60 17.48 -0.27 2.40
CA ARG A 60 18.78 -0.54 3.04
C ARG A 60 19.88 0.38 2.52
N ASP A 61 19.91 0.62 1.21
CA ASP A 61 20.89 1.50 0.57
C ASP A 61 20.74 2.94 1.10
N ALA A 62 19.50 3.46 1.21
CA ALA A 62 19.30 4.79 1.81
C ALA A 62 19.61 4.84 3.30
N LEU A 63 19.29 3.80 4.08
CA LEU A 63 19.73 3.75 5.48
C LEU A 63 21.25 3.78 5.59
N ALA A 64 21.97 3.10 4.70
CA ALA A 64 23.42 3.16 4.65
C ALA A 64 23.87 4.60 4.36
N THR A 65 23.31 5.26 3.34
CA THR A 65 23.63 6.66 3.02
C THR A 65 23.37 7.61 4.19
N LYS A 66 22.18 7.52 4.83
CA LYS A 66 21.84 8.31 6.03
C LYS A 66 22.84 8.10 7.17
N LYS A 67 23.30 6.86 7.40
CA LYS A 67 24.32 6.55 8.41
C LYS A 67 25.67 7.20 8.09
N HIS A 68 26.10 7.21 6.83
CA HIS A 68 27.34 7.89 6.43
C HIS A 68 27.23 9.40 6.64
N ILE A 69 26.10 10.01 6.27
CA ILE A 69 25.81 11.45 6.46
C ILE A 69 25.92 11.83 7.95
N LEU A 70 25.32 11.03 8.85
CA LEU A 70 25.39 11.26 10.30
C LEU A 70 26.83 11.28 10.85
N GLY A 71 27.76 10.61 10.17
CA GLY A 71 29.17 10.51 10.57
C GLY A 71 30.06 11.67 10.14
N VAL A 72 29.55 12.62 9.34
CA VAL A 72 30.37 13.70 8.76
C VAL A 72 30.77 14.74 9.80
N CYS A 73 29.80 15.38 10.46
CA CYS A 73 30.04 16.37 11.52
C CYS A 73 28.85 16.44 12.49
N ARG A 74 29.01 17.15 13.61
CA ARG A 74 27.95 17.28 14.64
C ARG A 74 26.69 17.97 14.13
N GLN A 75 26.82 18.94 13.22
CA GLN A 75 25.68 19.64 12.65
C GLN A 75 24.88 18.70 11.73
N TRP A 76 25.57 17.97 10.86
CA TRP A 76 24.93 16.98 9.98
C TRP A 76 24.28 15.85 10.79
N TYR A 77 24.91 15.45 11.90
CA TYR A 77 24.31 14.52 12.86
C TYR A 77 22.95 15.05 13.35
N ALA A 78 22.92 16.28 13.87
CA ALA A 78 21.70 16.88 14.42
C ALA A 78 20.60 17.07 13.34
N LEU A 79 20.97 17.44 12.12
CA LEU A 79 20.02 17.64 11.02
C LEU A 79 19.46 16.33 10.46
N THR A 80 20.26 15.27 10.45
CA THR A 80 19.91 14.00 9.78
C THR A 80 19.26 13.02 10.73
N ILE A 81 19.41 13.18 12.06
CA ILE A 81 18.82 12.25 13.03
C ILE A 81 17.31 12.05 12.84
N PRO A 82 16.49 13.09 12.53
CA PRO A 82 15.07 12.87 12.27
C PRO A 82 14.84 11.96 11.07
N PHE A 83 15.60 12.13 9.98
CA PHE A 83 15.44 11.35 8.75
C PHE A 83 15.77 9.86 8.93
N LEU A 84 16.61 9.53 9.91
CA LEU A 84 16.91 8.13 10.25
C LEU A 84 15.72 7.44 10.93
N TYR A 85 14.98 8.18 11.77
CA TYR A 85 13.86 7.63 12.55
C TYR A 85 12.49 7.86 11.90
N GLU A 86 12.40 8.60 10.79
CA GLU A 86 11.15 8.80 10.04
C GLU A 86 10.49 7.48 9.59
N HIS A 87 11.29 6.46 9.25
CA HIS A 87 10.82 5.14 8.81
C HIS A 87 11.55 4.02 9.51
N ILE A 88 10.81 3.28 10.35
CA ILE A 88 11.32 2.13 11.08
C ILE A 88 10.66 0.85 10.55
N VAL A 89 11.49 -0.13 10.19
CA VAL A 89 11.07 -1.49 9.86
C VAL A 89 11.52 -2.45 10.96
N ILE A 90 10.60 -3.24 11.50
CA ILE A 90 10.84 -4.18 12.59
C ILE A 90 10.41 -5.57 12.15
N GLU A 91 11.38 -6.48 12.01
CA GLU A 91 11.15 -7.84 11.49
C GLU A 91 11.16 -8.91 12.61
N ASN A 92 11.58 -8.56 13.84
CA ASN A 92 11.59 -9.48 14.98
C ASN A 92 11.41 -8.75 16.33
N LEU A 93 11.09 -9.53 17.37
CA LEU A 93 10.80 -9.01 18.72
C LEU A 93 12.02 -8.40 19.41
N ASP A 94 13.22 -8.98 19.25
CA ASP A 94 14.45 -8.46 19.87
C ASP A 94 14.77 -7.05 19.37
N THR A 95 14.66 -6.85 18.05
CA THR A 95 14.80 -5.53 17.41
C THR A 95 13.74 -4.57 17.94
N MET A 96 12.50 -5.02 18.12
CA MET A 96 11.43 -4.18 18.70
C MET A 96 11.78 -3.71 20.12
N GLN A 97 12.26 -4.60 20.98
CA GLN A 97 12.66 -4.26 22.35
C GLN A 97 13.82 -3.26 22.38
N ARG A 98 14.83 -3.46 21.52
CA ARG A 98 15.96 -2.53 21.40
C ARG A 98 15.51 -1.15 20.92
N ILE A 99 14.65 -1.11 19.92
CA ILE A 99 14.10 0.15 19.40
C ILE A 99 13.29 0.86 20.47
N LEU A 100 12.44 0.15 21.21
CA LEU A 100 11.69 0.71 22.33
C LEU A 100 12.61 1.37 23.36
N ALA A 101 13.67 0.67 23.79
CA ALA A 101 14.63 1.21 24.75
C ALA A 101 15.35 2.47 24.23
N VAL A 102 15.71 2.49 22.94
CA VAL A 102 16.37 3.64 22.29
C VAL A 102 15.41 4.82 22.13
N VAL A 103 14.20 4.56 21.63
CA VAL A 103 13.19 5.58 21.31
C VAL A 103 12.63 6.23 22.56
N ASP A 104 12.52 5.48 23.66
CA ASP A 104 12.05 6.01 24.94
C ASP A 104 13.13 6.72 25.75
N GLY A 105 14.38 6.23 25.65
CA GLY A 105 15.49 6.61 26.55
C GLY A 105 16.42 7.71 26.03
N LEU A 106 16.48 7.98 24.72
CA LEU A 106 17.40 8.98 24.17
C LEU A 106 16.68 10.30 23.87
N PRO A 107 17.14 11.43 24.43
CA PRO A 107 16.70 12.76 24.00
C PRO A 107 17.18 13.04 22.57
N THR A 108 16.36 13.76 21.80
CA THR A 108 16.59 14.10 20.39
C THR A 108 17.85 14.93 20.18
N ILE A 109 18.09 15.94 21.03
CA ILE A 109 19.21 16.88 20.92
C ILE A 109 19.67 17.30 22.32
N ARG A 110 20.95 17.68 22.47
CA ARG A 110 21.57 18.15 23.72
C ARG A 110 21.08 19.53 24.19
N GLU A 111 20.05 20.09 23.58
CA GLU A 111 19.49 21.34 24.09
C GLU A 111 18.83 21.05 25.44
N PRO A 112 19.20 21.77 26.51
CA PRO A 112 18.76 21.43 27.86
C PRO A 112 17.23 21.49 28.05
N ASP A 113 16.51 22.12 27.13
CA ASP A 113 15.06 22.29 27.16
C ASP A 113 14.31 21.36 26.18
N ASP A 114 15.02 20.59 25.34
CA ASP A 114 14.37 19.70 24.39
C ASP A 114 13.94 18.38 25.06
N THR A 115 12.67 18.32 25.45
CA THR A 115 12.04 17.12 26.02
C THR A 115 11.59 16.12 24.96
N GLN A 116 11.84 16.40 23.69
CA GLN A 116 11.41 15.55 22.60
C GLN A 116 12.19 14.23 22.63
N LYS A 117 11.47 13.12 22.48
CA LYS A 117 12.02 11.77 22.39
C LYS A 117 12.12 11.38 20.92
N LEU A 118 13.10 10.56 20.55
CA LEU A 118 13.31 10.12 19.15
C LEU A 118 12.05 9.59 18.46
N GLY A 119 11.11 9.03 19.23
CA GLY A 119 9.86 8.49 18.71
C GLY A 119 8.96 9.54 18.04
N CYS A 120 9.12 10.82 18.38
CA CYS A 120 8.41 11.91 17.73
C CYS A 120 8.71 12.01 16.22
N PHE A 121 9.85 11.49 15.77
CA PHE A 121 10.25 11.56 14.38
C PHE A 121 9.65 10.43 13.55
N ILE A 122 9.15 9.37 14.20
CA ILE A 122 8.54 8.22 13.52
C ILE A 122 7.26 8.68 12.81
N LYS A 123 7.31 8.65 11.48
CA LYS A 123 6.16 8.91 10.58
C LYS A 123 5.63 7.62 9.98
N ARG A 124 6.49 6.62 9.79
CA ARG A 124 6.10 5.30 9.34
C ARG A 124 6.70 4.19 10.20
N LEU A 125 5.85 3.24 10.52
CA LEU A 125 6.23 2.04 11.23
C LEU A 125 5.76 0.79 10.48
N ASP A 126 6.71 -0.06 10.08
CA ASP A 126 6.43 -1.36 9.48
C ASP A 126 6.77 -2.47 10.48
N LEU A 127 5.74 -3.12 11.01
CA LEU A 127 5.81 -4.21 11.97
C LEU A 127 5.61 -5.55 11.26
N VAL A 128 6.71 -6.13 10.80
CA VAL A 128 6.75 -7.41 10.06
C VAL A 128 7.19 -8.53 11.00
N VAL A 129 6.62 -8.58 12.20
CA VAL A 129 7.03 -9.53 13.24
C VAL A 129 6.08 -10.72 13.21
N PRO A 130 6.56 -11.94 12.92
CA PRO A 130 5.73 -13.14 13.02
C PRO A 130 5.10 -13.25 14.41
N GLU A 131 3.83 -13.61 14.48
CA GLU A 131 3.10 -13.83 15.74
C GLU A 131 3.06 -12.60 16.68
N LEU A 132 3.20 -11.39 16.13
CA LEU A 132 3.18 -10.16 16.93
C LEU A 132 1.86 -10.02 17.71
N GLN A 133 1.94 -10.11 19.03
CA GLN A 133 0.78 -9.94 19.89
C GLN A 133 0.52 -8.45 20.11
N TRP A 134 -0.68 -8.00 19.74
CA TRP A 134 -1.14 -6.62 19.99
C TRP A 134 -1.75 -6.44 21.37
N THR A 135 -2.12 -7.52 22.04
CA THR A 135 -2.65 -7.53 23.41
C THR A 135 -1.89 -8.51 24.27
N GLY A 136 -1.63 -8.14 25.52
CA GLY A 136 -1.20 -9.11 26.50
C GLY A 136 -2.30 -10.14 26.68
N ASN A 137 -2.00 -11.42 26.48
CA ASN A 137 -2.83 -12.47 27.04
C ASN A 137 -2.86 -12.23 28.54
N GLY A 138 -4.02 -12.30 29.19
CA GLY A 138 -4.18 -12.00 30.62
C GLY A 138 -3.31 -12.84 31.57
N ASP A 139 -2.50 -13.77 31.04
CA ASP A 139 -1.37 -14.37 31.75
C ASP A 139 -0.24 -13.36 31.92
N SER A 140 -0.16 -12.85 33.15
CA SER A 140 0.69 -11.77 33.68
C SER A 140 2.21 -11.82 33.41
N THR A 141 2.74 -12.80 32.69
CA THR A 141 4.19 -12.99 32.52
C THR A 141 4.83 -12.00 31.54
N TYR A 142 4.05 -11.43 30.61
CA TYR A 142 4.51 -10.37 29.71
C TYR A 142 3.56 -9.17 29.84
N PRO A 143 3.88 -8.21 30.73
CA PRO A 143 2.90 -7.23 31.20
C PRO A 143 2.37 -6.29 30.10
N TYR A 144 2.98 -6.21 28.92
CA TYR A 144 2.47 -5.43 27.80
C TYR A 144 2.93 -5.97 26.45
N SER A 145 2.05 -5.92 25.45
CA SER A 145 2.44 -6.03 24.04
C SER A 145 3.37 -4.88 23.67
N LEU A 146 4.46 -5.20 22.97
CA LEU A 146 5.50 -4.23 22.59
C LEU A 146 5.01 -3.23 21.53
N ALA A 147 4.12 -3.67 20.63
CA ALA A 147 3.63 -2.84 19.53
C ALA A 147 2.81 -1.61 19.99
N PRO A 148 1.84 -1.74 20.93
CA PRO A 148 1.18 -0.56 21.49
C PRO A 148 2.11 0.42 22.18
N GLN A 149 3.13 -0.06 22.90
CA GLN A 149 4.10 0.84 23.54
C GLN A 149 4.86 1.65 22.49
N LEU A 150 5.26 1.01 21.39
CA LEU A 150 5.97 1.68 20.32
C LEU A 150 5.09 2.71 19.61
N CYS A 151 3.82 2.39 19.37
CA CYS A 151 2.86 3.31 18.78
C CYS A 151 2.62 4.55 19.67
N LYS A 152 2.55 4.38 21.00
CA LYS A 152 2.44 5.52 21.94
C LYS A 152 3.64 6.45 21.88
N LEU A 153 4.83 5.92 21.60
CA LEU A 153 6.05 6.70 21.44
C LEU A 153 6.12 7.39 20.07
N ALA A 154 5.22 7.08 19.14
CA ALA A 154 5.16 7.63 17.79
C ALA A 154 3.94 8.56 17.59
N PRO A 155 3.86 9.73 18.26
CA PRO A 155 2.70 10.62 18.16
C PRO A 155 2.50 11.23 16.77
N ASN A 156 3.53 11.20 15.90
CA ASN A 156 3.49 11.71 14.54
C ASN A 156 3.34 10.60 13.48
N LEU A 157 2.91 9.40 13.88
CA LEU A 157 2.70 8.28 12.97
C LEU A 157 1.63 8.61 11.93
N ILE A 158 2.00 8.49 10.66
CA ILE A 158 1.17 8.70 9.46
C ILE A 158 0.84 7.36 8.80
N THR A 159 1.81 6.45 8.74
CA THR A 159 1.66 5.12 8.13
C THR A 159 1.98 4.04 9.14
N LEU A 160 1.04 3.13 9.35
CA LEU A 160 1.26 1.92 10.14
C LEU A 160 1.02 0.72 9.24
N ASN A 161 2.04 -0.12 9.11
CA ASN A 161 1.93 -1.42 8.49
C ASN A 161 2.19 -2.50 9.52
N THR A 162 1.31 -3.48 9.61
CA THR A 162 1.50 -4.61 10.52
C THR A 162 1.09 -5.91 9.88
N SER A 163 1.99 -6.88 9.97
CA SER A 163 1.67 -8.30 9.86
C SER A 163 1.81 -8.96 11.24
N SER A 164 0.99 -9.96 11.49
CA SER A 164 0.85 -10.76 12.68
C SER A 164 -0.10 -11.91 12.39
N THR A 165 0.33 -13.09 12.79
CA THR A 165 -0.36 -14.35 12.55
C THR A 165 -1.22 -14.80 13.74
N GLY A 166 -1.37 -13.96 14.78
CA GLY A 166 -2.04 -14.33 16.03
C GLY A 166 -3.58 -14.20 16.02
N ASP A 167 -4.26 -14.92 16.93
CA ASP A 167 -5.68 -14.71 17.26
C ASP A 167 -5.79 -13.69 18.40
N ALA A 168 -5.64 -12.39 18.11
CA ALA A 168 -5.92 -11.33 19.08
C ALA A 168 -7.43 -11.05 19.11
N ARG A 169 -8.05 -11.25 20.27
CA ARG A 169 -9.49 -11.01 20.51
C ARG A 169 -9.80 -9.59 21.00
N SER A 170 -8.78 -8.82 21.32
CA SER A 170 -8.92 -7.44 21.76
C SER A 170 -7.87 -6.60 21.08
N PHE A 171 -8.17 -5.31 20.93
CA PHE A 171 -7.28 -4.43 20.21
C PHE A 171 -7.30 -3.02 20.79
N PRO A 172 -6.15 -2.50 21.30
CA PRO A 172 -6.13 -1.21 21.97
C PRO A 172 -5.93 -0.11 20.92
N LEU A 173 -6.94 0.15 20.10
CA LEU A 173 -6.79 0.96 18.90
C LEU A 173 -6.83 2.46 19.10
N SER A 174 -7.90 2.95 19.70
CA SER A 174 -8.30 4.36 19.53
C SER A 174 -7.43 5.34 20.30
N ASN A 175 -6.75 4.90 21.37
CA ASN A 175 -5.94 5.77 22.24
C ASN A 175 -4.44 5.49 22.20
N VAL A 176 -4.00 4.50 21.42
CA VAL A 176 -2.59 4.09 21.34
C VAL A 176 -1.96 4.57 20.05
N ILE A 177 -2.70 4.49 18.95
CA ILE A 177 -2.23 4.88 17.63
C ILE A 177 -2.49 6.38 17.44
N SER A 178 -1.59 7.05 16.74
CA SER A 178 -1.69 8.49 16.51
C SER A 178 -2.97 8.84 15.74
N PRO A 179 -3.75 9.85 16.17
CA PRO A 179 -4.90 10.34 15.41
C PRO A 179 -4.51 11.00 14.07
N ARG A 180 -3.20 11.15 13.81
CA ARG A 180 -2.64 11.64 12.53
C ARG A 180 -2.51 10.53 11.48
N LEU A 181 -2.82 9.28 11.82
CA LEU A 181 -2.71 8.16 10.90
C LEU A 181 -3.55 8.40 9.63
N GLU A 182 -2.91 8.21 8.49
CA GLU A 182 -3.53 8.32 7.16
C GLU A 182 -3.59 6.96 6.45
N TYR A 183 -2.61 6.09 6.67
CA TYR A 183 -2.48 4.80 6.00
C TYR A 183 -2.37 3.68 7.03
N LEU A 184 -3.32 2.74 6.99
CA LEU A 184 -3.30 1.54 7.79
C LEU A 184 -3.25 0.30 6.91
N TYR A 185 -2.19 -0.49 7.05
CA TYR A 185 -2.06 -1.78 6.41
C TYR A 185 -2.14 -2.89 7.47
N TRP A 186 -3.24 -3.64 7.47
CA TRP A 186 -3.53 -4.65 8.48
C TRP A 186 -3.62 -6.05 7.86
N ILE A 187 -2.48 -6.55 7.36
CA ILE A 187 -2.41 -7.71 6.47
C ILE A 187 -2.51 -9.02 7.28
N ASN A 188 -3.61 -9.28 8.00
CA ASN A 188 -3.68 -10.35 9.02
C ASN A 188 -5.05 -10.99 9.23
N THR A 189 -5.05 -12.23 9.75
CA THR A 189 -6.24 -13.03 10.10
C THR A 189 -6.94 -12.65 11.41
N PHE A 190 -6.63 -11.49 11.99
CA PHE A 190 -7.24 -11.06 13.25
C PHE A 190 -8.73 -10.82 13.12
N ARG A 191 -9.50 -11.25 14.13
CA ARG A 191 -10.92 -10.98 14.21
C ARG A 191 -11.18 -9.88 15.23
N LEU A 192 -11.65 -8.74 14.74
CA LEU A 192 -11.97 -7.60 15.57
C LEU A 192 -13.49 -7.42 15.70
N PRO A 193 -14.00 -7.12 16.91
CA PRO A 193 -15.38 -6.70 17.06
C PRO A 193 -15.63 -5.41 16.26
N VAL A 194 -16.73 -5.38 15.52
CA VAL A 194 -17.12 -4.21 14.71
C VAL A 194 -17.16 -2.92 15.52
N SER A 195 -17.62 -2.99 16.78
CA SER A 195 -17.68 -1.83 17.67
C SER A 195 -16.29 -1.22 17.97
N GLN A 196 -15.25 -2.06 18.10
CA GLN A 196 -13.88 -1.58 18.30
C GLN A 196 -13.35 -0.92 17.03
N TRP A 197 -13.70 -1.47 15.86
CA TRP A 197 -13.34 -0.89 14.57
C TRP A 197 -14.01 0.46 14.31
N VAL A 198 -15.30 0.58 14.64
CA VAL A 198 -16.04 1.86 14.59
C VAL A 198 -15.32 2.91 15.45
N THR A 199 -15.04 2.55 16.71
CA THR A 199 -14.35 3.44 17.68
C THR A 199 -12.97 3.86 17.17
N PHE A 200 -12.28 2.98 16.46
CA PHE A 200 -11.01 3.31 15.83
C PHE A 200 -11.17 4.31 14.70
N MET A 201 -12.09 4.09 13.76
CA MET A 201 -12.29 5.01 12.64
C MET A 201 -12.74 6.40 13.13
N ASP A 202 -13.58 6.46 14.18
CA ASP A 202 -13.96 7.71 14.84
C ASP A 202 -12.76 8.47 15.42
N ALA A 203 -11.78 7.74 15.97
CA ALA A 203 -10.56 8.33 16.54
C ALA A 203 -9.53 8.76 15.47
N HIS A 204 -9.71 8.35 14.21
CA HIS A 204 -8.75 8.56 13.13
C HIS A 204 -9.40 9.19 11.89
N PRO A 205 -9.90 10.43 11.99
CA PRO A 205 -10.64 11.09 10.90
C PRO A 205 -9.80 11.36 9.63
N ARG A 206 -8.47 11.28 9.74
CA ARG A 206 -7.50 11.51 8.65
C ARG A 206 -7.18 10.26 7.83
N LEU A 207 -7.75 9.10 8.17
CA LEU A 207 -7.55 7.88 7.41
C LEU A 207 -7.98 8.08 5.95
N LYS A 208 -7.04 7.78 5.04
CA LYS A 208 -7.19 7.84 3.57
C LYS A 208 -7.12 6.45 2.95
N PHE A 209 -6.35 5.54 3.54
CA PHE A 209 -6.18 4.19 3.06
C PHE A 209 -6.36 3.18 4.20
N ILE A 210 -7.09 2.10 3.92
CA ILE A 210 -7.27 1.00 4.86
C ILE A 210 -7.18 -0.34 4.12
N ASP A 211 -6.30 -1.22 4.61
CA ASP A 211 -6.44 -2.68 4.51
C ASP A 211 -6.93 -3.18 5.88
N PRO A 212 -8.22 -3.56 6.01
CA PRO A 212 -8.87 -3.80 7.28
C PRO A 212 -8.59 -5.22 7.82
N PRO A 213 -8.75 -5.45 9.13
CA PRO A 213 -8.73 -6.79 9.71
C PRO A 213 -9.92 -7.65 9.26
N PHE A 214 -10.00 -8.90 9.75
CA PHE A 214 -11.27 -9.62 9.77
C PHE A 214 -12.16 -9.10 10.87
N PHE A 215 -13.46 -9.24 10.66
CA PHE A 215 -14.44 -9.00 11.68
C PHE A 215 -14.91 -10.34 12.22
N SER A 216 -14.97 -10.46 13.54
CA SER A 216 -15.71 -11.57 14.14
C SER A 216 -17.18 -11.38 13.75
N SER A 217 -17.70 -12.26 12.90
CA SER A 217 -19.14 -12.37 12.68
C SER A 217 -19.82 -12.38 14.04
N SER A 218 -20.75 -11.45 14.30
CA SER A 218 -21.62 -11.53 15.46
C SER A 218 -22.57 -12.71 15.22
N SER A 219 -22.05 -13.93 15.38
CA SER A 219 -22.84 -15.14 15.28
C SER A 219 -23.93 -15.06 16.32
N SER A 220 -25.17 -14.98 15.86
CA SER A 220 -26.40 -15.45 16.52
C SER A 220 -26.85 -14.87 17.87
N ASP A 221 -25.99 -14.23 18.67
CA ASP A 221 -26.36 -13.85 20.05
C ASP A 221 -26.73 -12.36 20.20
N CYS A 222 -26.66 -11.60 19.11
CA CYS A 222 -26.96 -10.17 19.07
C CYS A 222 -28.04 -9.85 18.03
N GLU A 223 -29.14 -10.62 17.99
CA GLU A 223 -30.37 -10.16 17.33
C GLU A 223 -30.80 -8.81 17.95
N GLY A 224 -30.47 -7.71 17.28
CA GLY A 224 -30.79 -6.35 17.73
C GLY A 224 -29.59 -5.41 17.88
N TYR A 225 -28.34 -5.88 17.75
CA TYR A 225 -27.18 -4.99 17.76
C TYR A 225 -26.90 -4.47 16.35
N GLN A 226 -27.78 -3.59 15.85
CA GLN A 226 -27.32 -2.62 14.84
C GLN A 226 -26.24 -1.80 15.53
N ALA A 227 -24.97 -2.12 15.26
CA ALA A 227 -23.85 -1.35 15.77
C ALA A 227 -24.17 0.10 15.46
N PRO A 228 -24.41 0.93 16.47
CA PRO A 228 -24.93 2.25 16.21
C PRO A 228 -23.68 3.02 15.81
N TRP A 229 -23.45 3.11 14.49
CA TRP A 229 -22.64 4.14 13.87
C TRP A 229 -23.33 5.47 14.23
N ARG A 230 -23.16 5.90 15.50
CA ARG A 230 -23.86 7.07 16.09
C ARG A 230 -23.22 8.37 15.63
N THR A 231 -22.01 8.29 15.09
CA THR A 231 -21.23 9.41 14.56
C THR A 231 -21.57 9.60 13.08
N THR A 232 -21.89 10.83 12.70
CA THR A 232 -22.23 11.22 11.32
C THR A 232 -21.01 11.45 10.43
N GLN A 233 -19.78 11.25 10.93
CA GLN A 233 -18.56 11.62 10.22
C GLN A 233 -17.72 10.39 9.89
N TRP A 234 -17.85 9.93 8.64
CA TRP A 234 -16.94 8.93 8.07
C TRP A 234 -15.53 9.52 7.92
N PRO A 235 -14.46 8.73 8.09
CA PRO A 235 -13.12 9.18 7.75
C PRO A 235 -13.04 9.56 6.27
N SER A 236 -12.03 10.35 5.91
CA SER A 236 -11.76 10.75 4.52
C SER A 236 -11.14 9.62 3.68
N LEU A 237 -11.67 8.40 3.85
CA LEU A 237 -11.19 7.18 3.21
C LEU A 237 -11.33 7.32 1.71
N ARG A 238 -10.21 7.15 1.00
CA ARG A 238 -10.11 7.19 -0.45
C ARG A 238 -9.92 5.81 -1.04
N GLU A 239 -9.34 4.90 -0.26
CA GLU A 239 -8.90 3.61 -0.78
C GLU A 239 -9.10 2.51 0.25
N LEU A 240 -9.70 1.41 -0.21
CA LEU A 240 -10.06 0.26 0.60
C LEU A 240 -9.56 -1.01 -0.05
N VAL A 241 -8.90 -1.86 0.73
CA VAL A 241 -8.39 -3.14 0.25
C VAL A 241 -9.17 -4.28 0.89
N LEU A 242 -9.58 -5.26 0.09
CA LEU A 242 -10.40 -6.40 0.49
C LEU A 242 -9.72 -7.69 -0.01
N HIS A 243 -8.85 -8.24 0.82
CA HIS A 243 -8.05 -9.43 0.49
C HIS A 243 -8.81 -10.74 0.56
N GLN A 244 -9.97 -10.77 1.23
CA GLN A 244 -10.73 -12.00 1.45
C GLN A 244 -12.23 -11.77 1.31
N ASP A 245 -12.92 -12.79 0.79
CA ASP A 245 -14.37 -12.78 0.56
C ASP A 245 -15.19 -12.43 1.81
N ARG A 246 -14.72 -12.81 3.00
CA ARG A 246 -15.39 -12.47 4.26
C ARG A 246 -15.31 -10.99 4.60
N GLN A 247 -14.20 -10.32 4.27
CA GLN A 247 -14.12 -8.86 4.40
C GLN A 247 -15.11 -8.24 3.43
N SER A 248 -15.11 -8.66 2.17
CA SER A 248 -16.04 -8.15 1.16
C SER A 248 -17.52 -8.28 1.57
N SER A 249 -17.92 -9.45 2.08
CA SER A 249 -19.28 -9.67 2.58
C SER A 249 -19.64 -8.75 3.73
N PHE A 250 -18.74 -8.59 4.71
CA PHE A 250 -18.91 -7.66 5.83
C PHE A 250 -19.08 -6.22 5.32
N TRP A 251 -18.15 -5.77 4.46
CA TRP A 251 -18.17 -4.41 3.95
C TRP A 251 -19.41 -4.09 3.13
N ALA A 252 -19.95 -5.07 2.39
CA ALA A 252 -21.18 -4.88 1.64
C ALA A 252 -22.46 -4.89 2.50
N SER A 253 -22.46 -5.61 3.63
CA SER A 253 -23.67 -5.81 4.45
C SER A 253 -23.76 -4.84 5.64
N ASP A 254 -22.64 -4.47 6.23
CA ASP A 254 -22.60 -3.65 7.45
C ASP A 254 -22.47 -2.14 7.19
N PHE A 255 -22.07 -1.73 5.97
CA PHE A 255 -21.99 -0.32 5.59
C PHE A 255 -23.11 0.09 4.63
N PRO A 256 -23.83 1.19 4.92
CA PRO A 256 -24.89 1.66 4.04
C PRO A 256 -24.32 2.30 2.76
N PRO A 257 -25.10 2.35 1.67
CA PRO A 257 -24.76 3.15 0.50
C PRO A 257 -24.45 4.61 0.88
N GLY A 258 -23.37 5.16 0.35
CA GLY A 258 -22.88 6.50 0.70
C GLY A 258 -21.97 6.56 1.92
N ALA A 259 -21.71 5.42 2.59
CA ALA A 259 -20.58 5.32 3.51
C ALA A 259 -19.27 5.57 2.74
N PHE A 260 -18.35 6.31 3.36
CA PHE A 260 -17.08 6.73 2.78
C PHE A 260 -17.24 7.50 1.45
N PRO A 261 -17.81 8.71 1.48
CA PRO A 261 -18.12 9.47 0.27
C PRO A 261 -16.89 9.85 -0.58
N ASN A 262 -15.68 9.75 -0.02
CA ASN A 262 -14.42 10.02 -0.71
C ASN A 262 -13.78 8.76 -1.31
N LEU A 263 -14.40 7.58 -1.18
CA LEU A 263 -13.85 6.31 -1.62
C LEU A 263 -13.79 6.29 -3.16
N GLN A 264 -12.57 6.25 -3.68
CA GLN A 264 -12.25 6.34 -5.10
C GLN A 264 -11.64 5.05 -5.65
N LYS A 265 -10.96 4.28 -4.80
CA LYS A 265 -10.32 3.02 -5.17
C LYS A 265 -10.73 1.88 -4.26
N ILE A 266 -11.04 0.74 -4.86
CA ILE A 266 -11.15 -0.53 -4.14
C ILE A 266 -10.16 -1.53 -4.73
N GLU A 267 -9.45 -2.23 -3.88
CA GLU A 267 -8.69 -3.43 -4.23
C GLU A 267 -9.44 -4.66 -3.74
N PHE A 268 -9.60 -5.66 -4.60
CA PHE A 268 -10.44 -6.80 -4.36
C PHE A 268 -9.74 -8.08 -4.80
N THR A 269 -9.58 -9.04 -3.89
CA THR A 269 -9.13 -10.38 -4.26
C THR A 269 -10.28 -11.19 -4.80
N TYR A 270 -10.29 -11.37 -6.12
CA TYR A 270 -11.34 -12.09 -6.82
C TYR A 270 -10.97 -13.57 -6.95
N ARG A 271 -11.80 -14.41 -6.34
CA ARG A 271 -11.80 -15.87 -6.55
C ARG A 271 -12.99 -16.22 -7.41
N THR A 272 -12.88 -17.28 -8.21
CA THR A 272 -13.93 -17.75 -9.13
C THR A 272 -15.29 -18.01 -8.45
N MET A 273 -15.28 -18.19 -7.13
CA MET A 273 -16.47 -18.41 -6.29
C MET A 273 -16.89 -17.18 -5.46
N SER A 274 -16.26 -16.02 -5.67
CA SER A 274 -16.57 -14.80 -4.90
C SER A 274 -17.90 -14.21 -5.35
N SER A 275 -18.95 -14.40 -4.54
CA SER A 275 -20.27 -13.80 -4.79
C SER A 275 -20.35 -12.32 -4.39
N HIS A 276 -19.35 -11.80 -3.69
CA HIS A 276 -19.46 -10.52 -2.98
C HIS A 276 -19.00 -9.30 -3.79
N LEU A 277 -18.34 -9.48 -4.94
CA LEU A 277 -17.93 -8.33 -5.77
C LEU A 277 -19.15 -7.47 -6.14
N LYS A 278 -20.22 -8.11 -6.60
CA LYS A 278 -21.46 -7.43 -6.95
C LYS A 278 -22.06 -6.67 -5.77
N GLU A 279 -22.05 -7.28 -4.58
CA GLU A 279 -22.61 -6.68 -3.37
C GLU A 279 -21.80 -5.45 -2.97
N VAL A 280 -20.47 -5.54 -2.90
CA VAL A 280 -19.58 -4.41 -2.59
C VAL A 280 -19.74 -3.28 -3.60
N LEU A 281 -19.71 -3.60 -4.90
CA LEU A 281 -19.86 -2.59 -5.95
C LEU A 281 -21.26 -1.97 -5.96
N SER A 282 -22.31 -2.70 -5.56
CA SER A 282 -23.65 -2.11 -5.44
C SER A 282 -23.76 -1.03 -4.36
N VAL A 283 -22.90 -1.08 -3.34
CA VAL A 283 -22.88 -0.12 -2.23
C VAL A 283 -21.91 1.02 -2.51
N HIS A 284 -20.71 0.72 -3.02
CA HIS A 284 -19.61 1.68 -3.13
C HIS A 284 -19.22 2.05 -4.57
N GLY A 285 -19.68 1.29 -5.57
CA GLY A 285 -19.23 1.39 -6.96
C GLY A 285 -19.46 2.76 -7.60
N ALA A 286 -20.52 3.47 -7.19
CA ALA A 286 -20.90 4.73 -7.81
C ALA A 286 -19.82 5.82 -7.72
N ALA A 287 -18.99 5.82 -6.67
CA ALA A 287 -17.94 6.81 -6.46
C ALA A 287 -16.55 6.37 -6.99
N LEU A 288 -16.41 5.10 -7.40
CA LEU A 288 -15.11 4.55 -7.77
C LEU A 288 -14.62 5.08 -9.11
N THR A 289 -13.36 5.51 -9.12
CA THR A 289 -12.61 5.89 -10.32
C THR A 289 -11.54 4.85 -10.67
N SER A 290 -11.10 4.06 -9.68
CA SER A 290 -10.10 3.00 -9.84
C SER A 290 -10.57 1.71 -9.18
N LEU A 291 -10.35 0.56 -9.83
CA LEU A 291 -10.66 -0.76 -9.28
C LEU A 291 -9.47 -1.69 -9.52
N HIS A 292 -8.99 -2.34 -8.48
CA HIS A 292 -7.91 -3.30 -8.55
C HIS A 292 -8.43 -4.70 -8.25
N LEU A 293 -8.29 -5.61 -9.21
CA LEU A 293 -8.72 -7.00 -9.11
C LEU A 293 -7.51 -7.94 -9.05
N HIS A 294 -7.42 -8.76 -8.00
CA HIS A 294 -6.43 -9.84 -7.92
C HIS A 294 -7.07 -11.17 -8.30
N PHE A 295 -6.58 -11.75 -9.39
CA PHE A 295 -6.96 -13.07 -9.85
C PHE A 295 -5.91 -14.09 -9.39
N GLY A 296 -6.37 -15.20 -8.81
CA GLY A 296 -5.49 -16.37 -8.64
C GLY A 296 -5.10 -16.92 -10.01
N ASP A 297 -6.11 -17.38 -10.74
CA ASP A 297 -6.02 -17.80 -12.14
C ASP A 297 -6.90 -16.89 -12.99
N LEU A 298 -6.31 -16.28 -14.02
CA LEU A 298 -7.06 -15.42 -14.94
C LEU A 298 -7.78 -16.29 -15.99
N ASP A 299 -9.08 -16.50 -15.80
CA ASP A 299 -9.96 -17.09 -16.82
C ASP A 299 -10.82 -15.99 -17.46
N PHE A 300 -10.58 -15.72 -18.75
CA PHE A 300 -11.32 -14.71 -19.50
C PHE A 300 -12.83 -15.00 -19.58
N ALA A 301 -13.27 -16.26 -19.48
CA ALA A 301 -14.69 -16.57 -19.41
C ALA A 301 -15.34 -16.00 -18.13
N VAL A 302 -14.59 -15.97 -17.04
CA VAL A 302 -15.00 -15.43 -15.74
C VAL A 302 -14.90 -13.90 -15.70
N MET A 303 -14.06 -13.31 -16.55
CA MET A 303 -13.93 -11.86 -16.66
C MET A 303 -15.18 -11.16 -17.19
N PHE A 304 -15.93 -11.76 -18.11
CA PHE A 304 -17.09 -11.09 -18.70
C PHE A 304 -18.17 -10.72 -17.67
N PRO A 305 -18.64 -11.64 -16.80
CA PRO A 305 -19.55 -11.28 -15.71
C PRO A 305 -19.02 -10.19 -14.77
N VAL A 306 -17.70 -10.17 -14.55
CA VAL A 306 -17.04 -9.13 -13.74
C VAL A 306 -17.13 -7.77 -14.43
N LEU A 307 -16.81 -7.68 -15.72
CA LEU A 307 -16.91 -6.45 -16.50
C LEU A 307 -18.35 -5.94 -16.60
N GLU A 308 -19.33 -6.83 -16.78
CA GLU A 308 -20.76 -6.47 -16.75
C GLU A 308 -21.18 -5.89 -15.40
N THR A 309 -20.70 -6.50 -14.31
CA THR A 309 -20.92 -5.99 -12.95
C THR A 309 -20.30 -4.61 -12.80
N MET A 310 -19.04 -4.44 -13.21
CA MET A 310 -18.33 -3.16 -13.12
C MET A 310 -19.04 -2.05 -13.88
N ALA A 311 -19.45 -2.26 -15.13
CA ALA A 311 -20.13 -1.18 -15.86
C ALA A 311 -21.60 -1.00 -15.50
N THR A 312 -22.19 -1.91 -14.70
CA THR A 312 -23.48 -1.67 -14.04
C THR A 312 -23.33 -0.75 -12.84
N TYR A 313 -22.30 -0.97 -12.01
CA TYR A 313 -22.20 -0.34 -10.69
C TYR A 313 -21.15 0.78 -10.59
N CYS A 314 -20.20 0.86 -11.51
CA CYS A 314 -19.08 1.80 -11.50
C CYS A 314 -19.09 2.72 -12.74
N PRO A 315 -20.04 3.67 -12.85
CA PRO A 315 -20.19 4.54 -14.01
C PRO A 315 -19.02 5.52 -14.23
N HIS A 316 -18.20 5.74 -13.20
CA HIS A 316 -17.06 6.66 -13.21
C HIS A 316 -15.70 5.97 -13.26
N LEU A 317 -15.68 4.65 -13.46
CA LEU A 317 -14.45 3.88 -13.50
C LEU A 317 -13.60 4.25 -14.73
N ASP A 318 -12.38 4.74 -14.46
CA ASP A 318 -11.42 5.20 -15.46
C ASP A 318 -10.13 4.36 -15.46
N GLU A 319 -9.76 3.81 -14.29
CA GLU A 319 -8.60 2.95 -14.11
C GLU A 319 -9.02 1.54 -13.67
N LEU A 320 -8.49 0.53 -14.36
CA LEU A 320 -8.61 -0.88 -13.98
C LEU A 320 -7.21 -1.44 -13.74
N MET A 321 -6.95 -1.90 -12.53
CA MET A 321 -5.72 -2.61 -12.19
C MET A 321 -6.02 -4.12 -12.11
N VAL A 322 -5.19 -4.93 -12.72
CA VAL A 322 -5.35 -6.39 -12.78
C VAL A 322 -4.05 -7.04 -12.34
N SER A 323 -4.09 -7.75 -11.22
CA SER A 323 -3.00 -8.63 -10.79
C SER A 323 -3.38 -10.08 -11.04
N PHE A 324 -2.46 -10.89 -11.57
CA PHE A 324 -2.71 -12.30 -11.81
C PHE A 324 -1.44 -13.13 -11.58
N ALA A 325 -1.58 -14.34 -11.02
CA ALA A 325 -0.45 -15.24 -10.81
C ALA A 325 -0.21 -16.17 -12.00
N TYR A 326 -1.27 -16.54 -12.71
CA TYR A 326 -1.21 -17.48 -13.83
C TYR A 326 -2.04 -17.00 -15.02
N LEU A 327 -1.45 -17.10 -16.22
CA LEU A 327 -2.07 -16.80 -17.52
C LEU A 327 -2.18 -18.07 -18.36
N PRO A 328 -3.28 -18.82 -18.28
CA PRO A 328 -3.59 -19.80 -19.29
C PRO A 328 -4.12 -19.07 -20.53
N LEU A 329 -3.25 -18.46 -21.33
CA LEU A 329 -3.62 -18.09 -22.70
C LEU A 329 -3.81 -19.39 -23.49
N LYS A 330 -5.02 -19.97 -23.40
CA LYS A 330 -5.46 -20.94 -24.39
C LYS A 330 -5.49 -20.18 -25.72
N GLN A 331 -4.72 -20.63 -26.70
CA GLN A 331 -4.62 -19.98 -28.02
C GLN A 331 -5.99 -19.85 -28.72
N ASP A 332 -7.00 -20.60 -28.26
CA ASP A 332 -8.36 -20.62 -28.79
C ASP A 332 -9.41 -20.14 -27.76
N VAL A 333 -9.18 -19.01 -27.08
CA VAL A 333 -10.30 -18.34 -26.39
C VAL A 333 -11.18 -17.73 -27.48
N ASP A 334 -12.24 -18.46 -27.85
CA ASP A 334 -13.33 -17.94 -28.66
C ASP A 334 -13.90 -16.69 -27.97
N LEU A 335 -13.46 -15.51 -28.42
CA LEU A 335 -14.03 -14.26 -27.98
C LEU A 335 -15.53 -14.34 -28.26
N PRO A 336 -16.39 -14.05 -27.26
CA PRO A 336 -17.84 -14.15 -27.43
C PRO A 336 -18.22 -13.38 -28.70
N PRO A 337 -19.06 -13.98 -29.57
CA PRO A 337 -19.31 -13.45 -30.90
C PRO A 337 -19.71 -11.99 -30.77
N THR A 338 -18.96 -11.15 -31.46
CA THR A 338 -18.97 -9.68 -31.43
C THR A 338 -20.32 -9.01 -31.77
N ARG A 339 -21.46 -9.71 -31.70
CA ARG A 339 -22.77 -9.24 -32.16
C ARG A 339 -23.69 -8.69 -31.05
N SER A 340 -23.37 -8.81 -29.76
CA SER A 340 -24.04 -8.07 -28.66
C SER A 340 -23.37 -6.71 -28.34
N LYS A 341 -22.79 -6.09 -29.36
CA LYS A 341 -21.68 -5.12 -29.40
C LYS A 341 -21.86 -3.72 -28.76
N THR A 342 -22.86 -3.44 -27.95
CA THR A 342 -23.17 -2.03 -27.57
C THR A 342 -23.29 -1.72 -26.08
N ARG A 343 -23.10 -2.69 -25.21
CA ARG A 343 -23.33 -2.53 -23.78
C ARG A 343 -22.40 -3.53 -23.09
N ILE A 344 -21.34 -3.17 -22.39
CA ILE A 344 -21.29 -2.41 -21.13
C ILE A 344 -19.81 -2.54 -20.75
N VAL A 345 -18.91 -1.77 -21.37
CA VAL A 345 -17.51 -1.69 -20.90
C VAL A 345 -17.38 -0.33 -20.23
N PRO A 346 -16.92 -0.26 -18.97
CA PRO A 346 -16.74 1.03 -18.31
C PRO A 346 -15.75 1.86 -19.13
N ARG A 347 -15.76 3.17 -18.94
CA ARG A 347 -14.90 4.09 -19.69
C ARG A 347 -13.45 4.03 -19.18
N ILE A 348 -12.88 2.82 -19.15
CA ILE A 348 -11.53 2.53 -18.67
C ILE A 348 -10.56 3.11 -19.70
N THR A 349 -9.75 4.08 -19.29
CA THR A 349 -8.68 4.65 -20.09
C THR A 349 -7.30 4.17 -19.65
N ILE A 350 -7.15 3.73 -18.40
CA ILE A 350 -5.89 3.22 -17.85
C ILE A 350 -6.08 1.75 -17.46
N LEU A 351 -5.24 0.88 -18.02
CA LEU A 351 -5.11 -0.52 -17.61
C LEU A 351 -3.77 -0.69 -16.90
N ALA A 352 -3.79 -0.96 -15.60
CA ALA A 352 -2.59 -1.32 -14.86
C ALA A 352 -2.48 -2.84 -14.75
N LEU A 353 -1.34 -3.41 -15.09
CA LEU A 353 -1.11 -4.85 -15.09
C LEU A 353 0.01 -5.21 -14.12
N GLN A 354 -0.22 -6.28 -13.34
CA GLN A 354 0.79 -6.93 -12.52
C GLN A 354 0.72 -8.44 -12.72
N HIS A 355 1.86 -9.03 -13.04
CA HIS A 355 2.04 -10.46 -13.15
C HIS A 355 2.89 -10.97 -11.97
N ASN A 356 2.33 -11.91 -11.23
CA ASN A 356 2.97 -12.49 -10.04
C ASN A 356 3.68 -13.82 -10.34
N GLY A 357 3.58 -14.32 -11.57
CA GLY A 357 4.15 -15.59 -11.99
C GLY A 357 5.58 -15.45 -12.53
N GLU A 358 6.24 -16.60 -12.71
CA GLU A 358 7.61 -16.67 -13.23
C GLU A 358 7.69 -16.49 -14.76
N GLN A 359 6.58 -16.71 -15.48
CA GLN A 359 6.55 -16.78 -16.95
C GLN A 359 6.00 -15.51 -17.60
N TYR A 360 6.85 -14.72 -18.26
CA TYR A 360 6.47 -13.44 -18.89
C TYR A 360 6.10 -13.50 -20.36
N LYS A 361 6.24 -14.67 -20.99
CA LYS A 361 6.07 -14.85 -22.44
C LYS A 361 4.72 -14.36 -22.94
N ASP A 362 3.70 -14.44 -22.09
CA ASP A 362 2.31 -14.15 -22.41
C ASP A 362 1.84 -12.77 -21.94
N PHE A 363 2.71 -11.98 -21.29
CA PHE A 363 2.33 -10.68 -20.73
C PHE A 363 1.81 -9.71 -21.80
N GLY A 364 2.58 -9.53 -22.88
CA GLY A 364 2.20 -8.62 -23.96
C GLY A 364 0.92 -9.04 -24.68
N ALA A 365 0.74 -10.35 -24.89
CA ALA A 365 -0.48 -10.90 -25.49
C ALA A 365 -1.71 -10.69 -24.60
N CYS A 366 -1.57 -10.89 -23.28
CA CYS A 366 -2.62 -10.60 -22.30
C CYS A 366 -3.00 -9.11 -22.30
N ALA A 367 -1.99 -8.22 -22.28
CA ALA A 367 -2.21 -6.78 -22.31
C ALA A 367 -2.97 -6.34 -23.58
N LEU A 368 -2.59 -6.87 -24.75
CA LEU A 368 -3.26 -6.57 -26.02
C LEU A 368 -4.67 -7.17 -26.09
N LEU A 369 -4.93 -8.30 -25.43
CA LEU A 369 -6.27 -8.87 -25.32
C LEU A 369 -7.20 -7.95 -24.53
N TRP A 370 -6.72 -7.37 -23.42
CA TRP A 370 -7.46 -6.36 -22.68
C TRP A 370 -7.77 -5.11 -23.51
N VAL A 371 -6.83 -4.64 -24.33
CA VAL A 371 -7.06 -3.54 -25.28
C VAL A 371 -8.18 -3.87 -26.28
N ASN A 372 -8.27 -5.12 -26.72
CA ASN A 372 -9.34 -5.55 -27.63
C ASN A 372 -10.71 -5.59 -26.91
N ILE A 373 -10.73 -5.96 -25.63
CA ILE A 373 -11.95 -6.01 -24.80
C ILE A 373 -12.41 -4.58 -24.45
N CYS A 374 -11.46 -3.71 -24.11
CA CYS A 374 -11.68 -2.34 -23.65
C CYS A 374 -11.02 -1.36 -24.63
N PRO A 375 -11.66 -1.05 -25.78
CA PRO A 375 -11.05 -0.21 -26.83
C PRO A 375 -10.85 1.26 -26.41
N THR A 376 -11.32 1.68 -25.24
CA THR A 376 -11.10 3.01 -24.67
C THR A 376 -9.76 3.16 -23.96
N ILE A 377 -9.02 2.07 -23.75
CA ILE A 377 -7.70 2.09 -23.11
C ILE A 377 -6.75 2.94 -23.94
N LYS A 378 -6.06 3.86 -23.26
CA LYS A 378 -5.03 4.74 -23.80
C LYS A 378 -3.66 4.49 -23.17
N THR A 379 -3.65 3.97 -21.95
CA THR A 379 -2.42 3.76 -21.19
C THR A 379 -2.42 2.35 -20.59
N ILE A 380 -1.33 1.63 -20.81
CA ILE A 380 -1.02 0.38 -20.13
C ILE A 380 0.10 0.66 -19.14
N ARG A 381 -0.17 0.51 -17.84
CA ARG A 381 0.82 0.72 -16.78
C ARG A 381 1.31 -0.61 -16.22
N ILE A 382 2.61 -0.81 -16.18
CA ILE A 382 3.24 -1.95 -15.52
C ILE A 382 3.59 -1.50 -14.10
N PHE A 383 2.73 -1.79 -13.13
CA PHE A 383 2.81 -1.15 -11.82
C PHE A 383 3.68 -1.87 -10.78
N ASP A 384 4.28 -3.01 -11.13
CA ASP A 384 5.30 -3.69 -10.30
C ASP A 384 6.70 -3.53 -10.93
N GLU A 385 7.64 -2.98 -10.15
CA GLU A 385 9.03 -2.77 -10.55
C GLU A 385 9.69 -4.07 -11.05
N THR A 386 9.36 -5.20 -10.45
CA THR A 386 9.86 -6.53 -10.83
C THR A 386 9.38 -6.91 -12.22
N ASN A 387 8.13 -6.60 -12.57
CA ASN A 387 7.56 -6.87 -13.89
C ASN A 387 8.25 -6.03 -14.96
N VAL A 388 8.58 -4.77 -14.67
CA VAL A 388 9.32 -3.89 -15.59
C VAL A 388 10.72 -4.43 -15.85
N ILE A 389 11.42 -4.86 -14.81
CA ILE A 389 12.76 -5.46 -14.94
C ILE A 389 12.68 -6.76 -15.73
N GLN A 390 11.77 -7.66 -15.37
CA GLN A 390 11.60 -8.94 -16.06
C GLN A 390 11.20 -8.76 -17.51
N LEU A 391 10.36 -7.76 -17.83
CA LEU A 391 10.03 -7.40 -19.20
C LEU A 391 11.29 -6.96 -19.96
N LYS A 392 12.13 -6.09 -19.39
CA LYS A 392 13.40 -5.65 -20.01
C LYS A 392 14.42 -6.77 -20.20
N GLU A 393 14.38 -7.79 -19.34
CA GLU A 393 15.26 -8.97 -19.42
C GLU A 393 14.76 -10.05 -20.41
N GLN A 394 13.48 -10.01 -20.84
CA GLN A 394 12.99 -10.90 -21.90
C GLN A 394 13.69 -10.60 -23.25
N SER A 395 13.62 -11.55 -24.19
CA SER A 395 14.20 -11.37 -25.52
C SER A 395 13.71 -10.07 -26.18
N GLU A 396 14.65 -9.21 -26.60
CA GLU A 396 14.40 -7.88 -27.18
C GLU A 396 13.22 -7.87 -28.17
N GLY A 397 13.14 -8.89 -29.05
CA GLY A 397 12.09 -8.98 -30.07
C GLY A 397 10.64 -9.06 -29.54
N MET A 398 10.37 -9.75 -28.42
CA MET A 398 8.99 -9.86 -27.90
C MET A 398 8.51 -8.53 -27.29
N VAL A 399 9.40 -7.84 -26.59
CA VAL A 399 9.10 -6.55 -25.95
C VAL A 399 8.92 -5.49 -27.02
N GLU A 400 9.83 -5.42 -27.99
CA GLU A 400 9.72 -4.50 -29.12
C GLU A 400 8.44 -4.73 -29.91
N GLU A 401 8.04 -5.98 -30.16
CA GLU A 401 6.78 -6.28 -30.84
C GLU A 401 5.57 -5.81 -30.03
N PHE A 402 5.53 -6.07 -28.72
CA PHE A 402 4.46 -5.60 -27.84
C PHE A 402 4.37 -4.06 -27.83
N LEU A 403 5.49 -3.37 -27.62
CA LEU A 403 5.55 -1.91 -27.58
C LEU A 403 5.16 -1.31 -28.93
N LYS A 404 5.66 -1.86 -30.05
CA LYS A 404 5.30 -1.46 -31.41
C LYS A 404 3.80 -1.63 -31.67
N ASN A 405 3.21 -2.74 -31.23
CA ASN A 405 1.77 -2.97 -31.33
C ASN A 405 0.98 -1.90 -30.54
N CYS A 406 1.41 -1.55 -29.32
CA CYS A 406 0.80 -0.48 -28.54
C CYS A 406 0.92 0.88 -29.23
N THR A 407 2.11 1.23 -29.72
CA THR A 407 2.37 2.49 -30.45
C THR A 407 1.50 2.60 -31.70
N SER A 408 1.34 1.51 -32.47
CA SER A 408 0.48 1.49 -33.67
C SER A 408 -1.00 1.75 -33.37
N ARG A 409 -1.42 1.51 -32.12
CA ARG A 409 -2.77 1.72 -31.61
C ARG A 409 -2.92 3.01 -30.80
N LEU A 410 -1.88 3.86 -30.77
CA LEU A 410 -1.81 5.10 -29.97
C LEU A 410 -1.96 4.85 -28.46
N ILE A 411 -1.38 3.76 -27.95
CA ILE A 411 -1.39 3.39 -26.54
C ILE A 411 -0.03 3.69 -25.93
N SER A 412 0.01 4.45 -24.82
CA SER A 412 1.22 4.63 -24.02
C SER A 412 1.45 3.41 -23.14
N VAL A 413 2.71 2.96 -23.06
CA VAL A 413 3.12 1.94 -22.10
C VAL A 413 4.00 2.61 -21.07
N GLU A 414 3.61 2.56 -19.80
CA GLU A 414 4.27 3.24 -18.70
C GLU A 414 4.79 2.23 -17.65
N ASP A 415 5.89 2.56 -16.98
CA ASP A 415 6.30 1.87 -15.76
C ASP A 415 5.49 2.34 -14.53
N ASN A 416 5.82 1.78 -13.36
CA ASN A 416 5.14 2.08 -12.10
C ASN A 416 5.36 3.53 -11.61
N PHE A 417 6.26 4.29 -12.25
CA PHE A 417 6.55 5.69 -11.96
C PHE A 417 6.02 6.63 -13.05
N GLY A 418 5.30 6.11 -14.06
CA GLY A 418 4.79 6.91 -15.17
C GLY A 418 5.82 7.22 -16.27
N ASN A 419 6.99 6.58 -16.25
CA ASN A 419 7.96 6.74 -17.34
C ASN A 419 7.50 5.92 -18.55
N LEU A 420 7.56 6.53 -19.74
CA LEU A 420 7.23 5.86 -20.99
C LEU A 420 8.25 4.76 -21.33
N LEU A 421 7.74 3.64 -21.82
CA LEU A 421 8.51 2.48 -22.25
C LEU A 421 8.55 2.28 -23.78
N ASN A 422 7.61 2.86 -24.54
CA ASN A 422 7.47 2.67 -26.00
C ASN A 422 7.82 3.89 -26.87
#